data_AF-A0A1G3XSD1-F1
#
_entry.id   AF-A0A1G3XSD1-F1
#
_cell.length_a   1.000
_cell.length_b   1.000
_cell.length_c   1.000
_cell.angle_alpha   90.00
_cell.angle_beta   90.00
_cell.angle_gamma   90.00
#
_symmetry.space_group_name_H-M   'P 1'
#
loop_
_entity.id
_entity.type
_entity.pdbx_description
1 polymer ?
#
loop_
_entity_poly.entity_id
_entity_poly.type
_entity_poly.pdbx_seq_one_letter_code
_entity_poly.pdbx_strand_id
1 'polypeptide(L)'
;MKRYIPFATNIQIGKILWSISRLSRDYRLRGGIETGYSGIEQFRARTTSRNHSLRLLYFYYAMILYNAWLLANLTLARSIYKHLKNPIITVQVLKAVFSRTIIESIGKG
;
A
#
# COMPACT_ATOMS: atom_id res chain seq x y z
N MET A 1 15.36 26.93 18.67
CA MET A 1 15.55 25.62 19.34
C MET A 1 16.02 24.60 18.29
N LYS A 2 17.18 23.96 18.44
CA LYS A 2 17.66 22.93 17.48
C LYS A 2 16.93 21.59 17.75
N ARG A 3 16.41 20.95 16.70
CA ARG A 3 15.71 19.66 16.76
C ARG A 3 16.62 18.57 16.21
N TYR A 4 16.93 17.58 17.03
CA TYR A 4 17.73 16.41 16.65
C TYR A 4 16.81 15.20 16.46
N ILE A 5 17.08 14.38 15.44
CA ILE A 5 16.38 13.12 15.19
C ILE A 5 17.39 12.00 15.44
N PRO A 6 17.32 11.29 16.59
CA PRO A 6 18.24 10.21 16.88
C PRO A 6 17.91 8.98 16.02
N PHE A 7 18.94 8.30 15.53
CA PHE A 7 18.83 7.02 14.82
C PHE A 7 19.68 5.96 15.53
N ALA A 8 19.10 4.78 15.79
CA ALA A 8 19.85 3.61 16.23
C ALA A 8 20.26 2.79 15.01
N THR A 9 21.54 2.50 14.85
CA THR A 9 22.06 1.74 13.71
C THR A 9 23.31 0.95 14.09
N ASN A 10 23.52 -0.19 13.41
CA ASN A 10 24.72 -1.02 13.57
C ASN A 10 25.90 -0.54 12.69
N ILE A 11 25.81 0.67 12.12
CA ILE A 11 26.89 1.27 11.33
C ILE A 11 28.04 1.68 12.25
N GLN A 12 29.26 1.25 11.92
CA GLN A 12 30.46 1.59 12.69
C GLN A 12 30.74 3.10 12.68
N ILE A 13 31.26 3.64 13.80
CA ILE A 13 31.51 5.07 14.01
C ILE A 13 32.29 5.72 12.85
N GLY A 14 33.36 5.07 12.36
CA GLY A 14 34.19 5.62 11.28
C GLY A 14 33.48 5.79 9.94
N LYS A 15 32.31 5.17 9.75
CA LYS A 15 31.50 5.24 8.52
C LYS A 15 30.26 6.12 8.68
N ILE A 16 29.99 6.65 9.88
CA ILE A 16 28.77 7.41 10.16
C ILE A 16 28.65 8.60 9.23
N LEU A 17 29.68 9.44 9.14
CA LEU A 17 29.63 10.70 8.37
C LEU A 17 29.21 10.48 6.91
N TRP A 18 29.76 9.44 6.27
CA TRP A 18 29.45 9.03 4.90
C TRP A 18 28.06 8.40 4.75
N SER A 19 27.55 7.83 5.83
CA SER A 19 26.27 7.12 5.87
C SER A 19 25.08 7.98 6.31
N ILE A 20 25.25 9.17 6.88
CA ILE A 20 24.14 9.98 7.43
C ILE A 20 23.04 10.23 6.38
N SER A 21 23.44 10.59 5.16
CA SER A 21 22.51 10.80 4.04
C SER A 21 21.81 9.51 3.61
N ARG A 22 22.52 8.38 3.65
CA ARG A 22 21.98 7.06 3.33
C ARG A 22 21.04 6.55 4.41
N LEU A 23 21.41 6.67 5.69
CA LEU A 23 20.63 6.24 6.85
C LEU A 23 19.27 6.93 6.88
N SER A 24 19.26 8.25 6.67
CA SER A 24 18.00 9.02 6.60
C SER A 24 17.13 8.59 5.41
N ARG A 25 17.74 8.35 4.23
CA ARG A 25 17.02 7.85 3.05
C ARG A 25 16.44 6.45 3.28
N ASP A 26 17.25 5.52 3.79
CA ASP A 26 16.88 4.13 4.01
C ASP A 26 15.80 4.03 5.10
N TYR A 27 15.91 4.82 6.17
CA TYR A 27 14.87 4.90 7.19
C TYR A 27 13.55 5.44 6.63
N ARG A 28 13.59 6.37 5.68
CA ARG A 28 12.38 6.88 5.01
C ARG A 28 11.65 5.79 4.20
N LEU A 29 12.37 4.79 3.69
CA LEU A 29 11.77 3.65 2.97
C LEU A 29 10.90 2.79 3.88
N ARG A 30 11.18 2.73 5.19
CA ARG A 30 10.35 2.03 6.18
C ARG A 30 8.89 2.51 6.15
N GLY A 31 8.68 3.82 6.05
CA GLY A 31 7.34 4.42 6.00
C GLY A 31 6.51 3.95 4.80
N GLY A 32 7.18 3.46 3.75
CA GLY A 32 6.51 2.81 2.61
C GLY A 32 5.74 1.55 3.02
N ILE A 33 6.20 0.80 4.01
CA ILE A 33 5.52 -0.39 4.53
C ILE A 33 4.22 0.01 5.23
N GLU A 34 4.28 1.00 6.13
CA GLU A 34 3.11 1.51 6.87
C GLU A 34 2.06 2.10 5.90
N THR A 35 2.52 2.81 4.87
CA THR A 35 1.66 3.34 3.80
C THR A 35 1.02 2.21 2.99
N GLY A 36 1.79 1.16 2.67
CA GLY A 36 1.30 -0.02 1.96
C GLY A 36 0.23 -0.78 2.74
N TYR A 37 0.47 -1.04 4.03
CA TYR A 37 -0.52 -1.65 4.92
C TYR A 37 -1.81 -0.83 5.02
N SER A 38 -1.69 0.49 5.14
CA SER A 38 -2.85 1.38 5.15
C SER A 38 -3.65 1.30 3.84
N GLY A 39 -2.98 1.08 2.71
CA GLY A 39 -3.63 0.82 1.42
C GLY A 39 -4.35 -0.53 1.38
N ILE A 40 -3.69 -1.61 1.80
CA ILE A 40 -4.24 -2.97 1.83
C ILE A 40 -5.51 -3.04 2.70
N GLU A 41 -5.52 -2.37 3.86
CA GLU A 41 -6.68 -2.34 4.76
C GLU A 41 -7.94 -1.74 4.10
N GLN A 42 -7.80 -0.91 3.05
CA GLN A 42 -8.95 -0.38 2.30
C GLN A 42 -9.69 -1.44 1.46
N PHE A 43 -9.00 -2.53 1.13
CA PHE A 43 -9.49 -3.68 0.37
C PHE A 43 -9.87 -4.86 1.28
N ARG A 44 -9.44 -4.84 2.54
CA ARG A 44 -9.66 -5.93 3.47
C ARG A 44 -11.11 -5.99 3.91
N ALA A 45 -11.76 -7.12 3.66
CA ALA A 45 -13.08 -7.39 4.19
C ALA A 45 -13.04 -7.55 5.71
N ARG A 46 -13.99 -6.93 6.41
CA ARG A 46 -14.13 -7.09 7.87
C ARG A 46 -14.77 -8.44 8.17
N THR A 47 -14.20 -9.16 9.12
CA THR A 47 -14.71 -10.47 9.57
C THR A 47 -14.80 -10.49 11.09
N THR A 48 -15.85 -11.11 11.62
CA THR A 48 -16.05 -11.36 13.06
C THR A 48 -15.56 -12.76 13.47
N SER A 49 -15.07 -13.56 12.51
CA SER A 49 -14.64 -14.93 12.78
C SER A 49 -13.36 -14.98 13.62
N ARG A 50 -13.38 -15.83 14.65
CA ARG A 50 -12.23 -16.09 15.52
C ARG A 50 -11.19 -17.02 14.88
N ASN A 51 -11.52 -17.67 13.77
CA ASN A 51 -10.59 -18.57 13.07
C ASN A 51 -9.43 -17.77 12.45
N HIS A 52 -8.20 -18.12 12.82
CA HIS A 52 -6.99 -17.45 12.34
C HIS A 52 -6.80 -17.59 10.82
N SER A 53 -7.00 -18.79 10.28
CA SER A 53 -6.84 -19.08 8.86
C SER A 53 -7.76 -18.23 7.99
N LEU A 54 -8.99 -17.97 8.44
CA LEU A 54 -9.92 -17.08 7.74
C LEU A 54 -9.44 -15.62 7.78
N ARG A 55 -8.97 -15.11 8.92
CA ARG A 55 -8.42 -13.74 8.99
C ARG A 55 -7.21 -13.56 8.08
N LEU A 56 -6.39 -14.60 7.96
CA LEU A 56 -5.20 -14.62 7.13
C LEU A 56 -5.55 -14.69 5.63
N LEU A 57 -6.52 -15.53 5.26
CA LEU A 57 -7.05 -15.58 3.89
C LEU A 57 -7.56 -14.20 3.43
N TYR A 58 -8.34 -13.52 4.27
CA TYR A 58 -8.88 -12.20 3.96
C TYR A 58 -7.76 -11.15 3.80
N PHE A 59 -6.69 -11.29 4.57
CA PHE A 59 -5.51 -10.44 4.46
C PHE A 59 -4.75 -10.68 3.15
N TYR A 60 -4.47 -11.95 2.79
CA TYR A 60 -3.83 -12.28 1.50
C TYR A 60 -4.67 -11.83 0.31
N TYR A 61 -5.98 -12.03 0.37
CA TYR A 61 -6.89 -11.57 -0.67
C TYR A 61 -6.83 -10.06 -0.86
N ALA A 62 -6.84 -9.30 0.24
CA ALA A 62 -6.68 -7.85 0.20
C ALA A 62 -5.34 -7.42 -0.40
N MET A 63 -4.24 -8.12 -0.09
CA MET A 63 -2.92 -7.86 -0.69
C MET A 63 -2.92 -8.08 -2.20
N ILE A 64 -3.53 -9.18 -2.67
CA ILE A 64 -3.63 -9.48 -4.10
C ILE A 64 -4.43 -8.38 -4.82
N LEU A 65 -5.60 -8.00 -4.29
CA LEU A 65 -6.42 -6.94 -4.87
C LEU A 65 -5.72 -5.58 -4.90
N TYR A 66 -5.05 -5.21 -3.81
CA TYR A 66 -4.27 -3.98 -3.74
C TYR A 66 -3.15 -3.96 -4.79
N ASN A 67 -2.40 -5.06 -4.92
CA ASN A 67 -1.32 -5.17 -5.89
C ASN A 67 -1.84 -5.16 -7.34
N ALA A 68 -2.98 -5.81 -7.61
CA ALA A 68 -3.62 -5.76 -8.94
C ALA A 68 -4.06 -4.33 -9.29
N TRP A 69 -4.67 -3.62 -8.34
CA TRP A 69 -5.04 -2.22 -8.49
C TRP A 69 -3.83 -1.30 -8.71
N LEU A 70 -2.73 -1.53 -7.97
CA LEU A 70 -1.48 -0.80 -8.15
C LEU A 70 -0.89 -1.06 -9.55
N LEU A 71 -0.84 -2.32 -9.97
CA LEU A 71 -0.34 -2.72 -11.29
C LEU A 71 -1.16 -2.08 -12.42
N ALA A 72 -2.49 -2.08 -12.31
CA ALA A 72 -3.37 -1.42 -13.28
C ALA A 72 -3.05 0.09 -13.40
N ASN A 73 -2.87 0.78 -12.27
CA ASN A 73 -2.47 2.19 -12.27
C ASN A 73 -1.09 2.42 -12.89
N LEU A 74 -0.12 1.54 -12.63
CA LEU A 74 1.22 1.62 -13.20
C LEU A 74 1.20 1.36 -14.72
N THR A 75 0.42 0.39 -15.19
CA THR A 75 0.23 0.13 -16.62
C THR A 75 -0.40 1.33 -17.31
N LEU A 76 -1.42 1.95 -16.71
CA LEU A 76 -2.01 3.18 -17.23
C LEU A 76 -0.99 4.33 -17.25
N ALA A 77 -0.24 4.53 -16.15
CA ALA A 77 0.82 5.54 -16.06
C ALA A 77 1.83 5.41 -17.21
N ARG A 78 2.25 4.18 -17.49
CA ARG A 78 3.15 3.85 -18.59
C ARG A 78 2.52 4.15 -19.95
N SER A 79 1.25 3.82 -20.14
CA SER A 79 0.52 4.11 -21.37
C SER A 79 0.39 5.61 -21.66
N ILE A 80 0.27 6.44 -20.61
CA ILE A 80 0.14 7.90 -20.74
C ILE A 80 1.47 8.65 -20.58
N TYR A 81 2.61 7.93 -20.50
CA TYR A 81 3.96 8.48 -20.27
C TYR A 81 4.04 9.49 -19.10
N LYS A 82 3.27 9.26 -18.02
CA LYS A 82 3.19 10.18 -16.88
C LYS A 82 3.62 9.51 -15.59
N HIS A 83 4.48 10.18 -14.83
CA HIS A 83 4.69 9.83 -13.44
C HIS A 83 3.44 10.19 -12.62
N LEU A 84 2.75 9.17 -12.13
CA LEU A 84 1.59 9.35 -11.27
C LEU A 84 2.04 9.66 -9.84
N LYS A 85 1.75 10.88 -9.39
CA LYS A 85 1.79 11.23 -7.96
C LYS A 85 0.59 10.64 -7.21
N ASN A 86 -0.54 10.52 -7.91
CA ASN A 86 -1.81 9.99 -7.40
C ASN A 86 -2.33 8.91 -8.37
N PRO A 87 -3.03 7.87 -7.88
CA PRO A 87 -3.60 6.85 -8.74
C PRO A 87 -4.69 7.44 -9.66
N ILE A 88 -4.72 7.01 -10.92
CA ILE A 88 -5.75 7.36 -11.91
C ILE A 88 -7.06 6.67 -11.54
N ILE A 89 -6.99 5.36 -11.30
CA ILE A 89 -8.11 4.58 -10.80
C ILE A 89 -8.07 4.70 -9.29
N THR A 90 -9.00 5.46 -8.70
CA THR A 90 -9.11 5.52 -7.24
C THR A 90 -9.84 4.30 -6.69
N VAL A 91 -9.59 3.96 -5.42
CA VAL A 91 -10.27 2.85 -4.74
C VAL A 91 -11.78 3.07 -4.68
N GLN A 92 -12.24 4.32 -4.60
CA GLN A 92 -13.66 4.67 -4.60
C GLN A 92 -14.35 4.33 -5.93
N VAL A 93 -13.71 4.64 -7.05
CA VAL A 93 -14.21 4.28 -8.39
C VAL A 93 -14.29 2.77 -8.52
N LEU A 94 -13.25 2.06 -8.08
CA LEU A 94 -13.23 0.60 -8.11
C LEU A 94 -14.37 0.00 -7.28
N LYS A 95 -14.60 0.52 -6.06
CA LYS A 95 -15.72 0.11 -5.20
C LYS A 95 -17.08 0.37 -5.87
N ALA A 96 -17.27 1.53 -6.48
CA ALA A 96 -18.52 1.88 -7.16
C ALA A 96 -18.81 0.94 -8.35
N VAL A 97 -17.79 0.63 -9.15
CA VAL A 97 -17.92 -0.31 -10.28
C VAL A 97 -18.27 -1.70 -9.79
N PHE A 98 -17.55 -2.25 -8.81
CA PHE A 98 -17.86 -3.57 -8.27
C PHE A 98 -19.27 -3.65 -7.68
N SER A 99 -19.68 -2.67 -6.88
CA SER A 99 -21.03 -2.64 -6.32
C SER A 99 -22.08 -2.65 -7.42
N ARG A 100 -21.89 -1.84 -8.47
CA ARG A 100 -22.80 -1.80 -9.61
C ARG A 100 -22.86 -3.15 -10.34
N THR A 101 -21.71 -3.73 -10.68
CA THR A 101 -21.65 -5.02 -11.38
C THR A 101 -22.29 -6.14 -10.58
N ILE A 102 -22.08 -6.17 -9.25
CA ILE A 102 -22.70 -7.17 -8.37
C ILE A 102 -24.21 -6.97 -8.28
N ILE A 103 -24.69 -5.73 -8.14
CA ILE A 103 -26.13 -5.45 -8.12
C ILE A 103 -26.76 -5.87 -9.45
N GLU A 104 -26.13 -5.54 -10.58
CA GLU A 104 -26.59 -5.94 -11.91
C GLU A 104 -26.56 -7.45 -12.13
N SER A 105 -25.60 -8.17 -11.52
CA SER A 105 -25.52 -9.63 -11.62
C SER A 105 -26.56 -10.34 -10.75
N ILE A 106 -26.94 -9.75 -9.61
CA ILE A 106 -27.94 -10.31 -8.70
C ILE A 106 -29.37 -9.96 -9.15
N GLY A 107 -29.60 -8.73 -9.63
CA GLY A 107 -30.92 -8.25 -10.05
C GLY A 107 -31.43 -8.78 -11.39
N LYS A 108 -30.64 -9.62 -12.09
CA LYS A 108 -31.05 -10.35 -13.30
C LYS A 108 -31.47 -11.80 -13.02
N GLY A 109 -31.51 -12.22 -11.75
CA GLY A 109 -32.01 -13.52 -11.30
C GLY A 109 -33.48 -13.48 -10.90
#